data_AF-A0A2S2PEE4-F1
#
_entry.id   AF-A0A2S2PEE4-F1
#
_cell.length_a   1.000
_cell.length_b   1.000
_cell.length_c   1.000
_cell.angle_alpha   90.00
_cell.angle_beta   90.00
_cell.angle_gamma   90.00
#
_symmetry.space_group_name_H-M   'P 1'
#
loop_
_entity.id
_entity.type
_entity.pdbx_description
1 polymer ?
#
loop_
_entity_poly.entity_id
_entity_poly.type
_entity_poly.pdbx_seq_one_letter_code
_entity_poly.pdbx_strand_id
1 'polypeptide(L)'
;GFTEENLREYYENPPAGIDLRVWKQAQADNPNSAVFIPVPIVGFSELCRKYKCHNEQVTVHKLTLNSIAERLSELARKKTRVESKLEQYTDKMDQLTHRIVKVLVGQMVILNAGMALRPEEETIKNQLEILYNDINSPLRFQGKLTEIATLVRLKNSELSEDSKGNSGCIPQVAEEIKRFLELQQTMISEMQTVVKEDFNAINLMKESLKNVR
;
A
#
# COMPACT_ATOMS: atom_id res chain seq x y z
N GLY A 1 22.82 6.11 31.77
CA GLY A 1 23.83 5.76 30.75
C GLY A 1 25.17 6.22 31.25
N PHE A 2 26.26 5.56 30.84
CA PHE A 2 27.60 6.04 31.14
C PHE A 2 27.83 7.40 30.45
N THR A 3 28.46 8.34 31.14
CA THR A 3 28.99 9.57 30.53
C THR A 3 30.26 9.23 29.72
N GLU A 4 30.62 10.05 28.74
CA GLU A 4 31.81 9.82 27.91
C GLU A 4 33.11 9.73 28.75
N GLU A 5 33.15 10.49 29.85
CA GLU A 5 34.28 10.49 30.80
C GLU A 5 34.37 9.16 31.56
N ASN A 6 33.24 8.62 32.03
CA ASN A 6 33.20 7.30 32.69
C ASN A 6 33.53 6.15 31.73
N LEU A 7 33.21 6.29 30.44
CA LEU A 7 33.60 5.32 29.42
C LEU A 7 35.10 5.35 29.17
N ARG A 8 35.70 6.55 29.08
CA ARG A 8 37.14 6.71 28.94
C ARG A 8 37.89 6.07 30.10
N GLU A 9 37.45 6.33 31.33
CA GLU A 9 38.00 5.72 32.54
C GLU A 9 37.89 4.18 32.53
N TYR A 10 36.76 3.64 32.08
CA TYR A 10 36.52 2.20 31.95
C TYR A 10 37.43 1.53 30.91
N TYR A 11 37.78 2.23 29.84
CA TYR A 11 38.68 1.69 28.80
C TYR A 11 40.15 1.69 29.23
N GLU A 12 40.59 2.69 30.00
CA GLU A 12 41.98 2.82 30.47
C GLU A 12 42.31 1.84 31.60
N ASN A 13 41.35 1.53 32.47
CA ASN A 13 41.54 0.65 33.62
C ASN A 13 40.98 -0.76 33.35
N PRO A 14 41.84 -1.79 33.15
CA PRO A 14 41.35 -3.15 32.95
C PRO A 14 40.63 -3.65 34.23
N PRO A 15 39.50 -4.35 34.09
CA PRO A 15 38.81 -4.96 35.23
C PRO A 15 39.71 -5.96 35.98
N ALA A 16 39.48 -6.11 37.29
CA ALA A 16 40.33 -6.90 38.17
C ALA A 16 40.51 -8.35 37.67
N GLY A 17 41.78 -8.78 37.54
CA GLY A 17 42.14 -10.14 37.12
C GLY A 17 42.30 -10.36 35.60
N ILE A 18 42.24 -9.30 34.79
CA ILE A 18 42.38 -9.38 33.32
C ILE A 18 43.69 -8.74 32.88
N ASP A 19 44.45 -9.45 32.04
CA ASP A 19 45.67 -8.90 31.43
C ASP A 19 45.32 -7.73 30.51
N LEU A 20 46.09 -6.65 30.61
CA LEU A 20 45.99 -5.45 29.78
C LEU A 20 46.05 -5.78 28.28
N ARG A 21 46.81 -6.82 27.90
CA ARG A 21 46.90 -7.26 26.49
C ARG A 21 45.56 -7.83 26.01
N VAL A 22 44.91 -8.66 26.81
CA VAL A 22 43.61 -9.27 26.49
C VAL A 22 42.51 -8.20 26.48
N TRP A 23 42.59 -7.22 27.40
CA TRP A 23 41.65 -6.10 27.44
C TRP A 23 41.72 -5.21 26.20
N LYS A 24 42.93 -4.81 25.77
CA LYS A 24 43.12 -4.03 24.55
C LYS A 24 42.71 -4.81 23.29
N GLN A 25 42.94 -6.12 23.27
CA GLN A 25 42.47 -6.97 22.18
C GLN A 25 40.94 -7.01 22.12
N ALA A 26 40.25 -7.18 23.25
CA ALA A 26 38.79 -7.17 23.29
C ALA A 26 38.16 -5.80 22.89
N GLN A 27 38.88 -4.69 23.12
CA GLN A 27 38.48 -3.39 22.60
C GLN A 27 38.64 -3.31 21.08
N ALA A 28 39.74 -3.84 20.53
CA ALA A 28 40.01 -3.87 19.09
C ALA A 28 39.04 -4.80 18.34
N ASP A 29 38.66 -5.92 18.94
CA ASP A 29 37.75 -6.92 18.39
C ASP A 29 36.26 -6.56 18.56
N ASN A 30 35.97 -5.37 19.08
CA ASN A 30 34.60 -4.90 19.26
C ASN A 30 33.95 -4.61 17.89
N PRO A 31 32.85 -5.29 17.52
CA PRO A 31 32.21 -5.10 16.21
C PRO A 31 31.57 -3.72 16.02
N ASN A 32 31.23 -3.01 17.11
CA ASN A 32 30.71 -1.64 17.03
C ASN A 32 31.01 -0.85 18.32
N SER A 33 32.02 0.01 18.27
CA SER A 33 32.48 0.83 19.39
C SER A 33 31.50 1.93 19.81
N ALA A 34 30.53 2.30 18.97
CA ALA A 34 29.52 3.31 19.31
C ALA A 34 28.38 2.74 20.18
N VAL A 35 28.15 1.43 20.12
CA VAL A 35 26.99 0.78 20.75
C VAL A 35 27.40 -0.25 21.80
N PHE A 36 28.52 -0.95 21.59
CA PHE A 36 28.96 -2.02 22.46
C PHE A 36 30.21 -1.63 23.23
N ILE A 37 30.29 -2.13 24.46
CA ILE A 37 31.47 -2.04 25.32
C ILE A 37 31.91 -3.47 25.70
N PRO A 38 33.22 -3.76 25.75
CA PRO A 38 33.70 -5.04 26.23
C PRO A 38 33.35 -5.16 27.71
N VAL A 39 32.72 -6.27 28.08
CA VAL A 39 32.40 -6.60 29.48
C VAL A 39 32.96 -7.99 29.77
N PRO A 40 33.83 -8.12 30.77
CA PRO A 40 34.40 -9.42 31.08
C PRO A 40 33.37 -10.37 31.68
N ILE A 41 33.57 -11.66 31.47
CA ILE A 41 32.75 -12.71 32.05
C ILE A 41 33.71 -13.66 32.75
N VAL A 42 33.71 -13.65 34.08
CA VAL A 42 34.61 -14.47 34.89
C VAL A 42 33.83 -15.62 35.51
N GLY A 43 34.14 -16.84 35.06
CA GLY A 43 33.57 -18.08 35.59
C GLY A 43 32.12 -18.36 35.17
N PHE A 44 31.59 -19.48 35.65
CA PHE A 44 30.26 -19.97 35.27
C PHE A 44 29.10 -19.16 35.86
N SER A 45 29.28 -18.54 37.03
CA SER A 45 28.24 -17.74 37.69
C SER A 45 27.86 -16.51 36.87
N GLU A 46 28.84 -15.76 36.35
CA GLU A 46 28.61 -14.60 35.49
C GLU A 46 28.05 -15.00 34.13
N LEU A 47 28.49 -16.13 33.57
CA LEU A 47 27.94 -16.67 32.34
C LEU A 47 26.46 -17.02 32.50
N CYS A 48 26.08 -17.70 33.60
CA CYS A 48 24.69 -17.99 33.93
C CYS A 48 23.87 -16.71 34.12
N ARG A 49 24.43 -15.67 34.76
CA ARG A 49 23.77 -14.37 34.92
C ARG A 49 23.50 -13.70 33.57
N LYS A 50 24.49 -13.69 32.67
CA LYS A 50 24.36 -13.12 31.33
C LYS A 50 23.32 -13.89 30.50
N TYR A 51 23.31 -15.21 30.60
CA TYR A 51 22.30 -16.06 29.95
C TYR A 51 20.88 -15.71 30.42
N LYS A 52 20.66 -15.56 31.74
CA LYS A 52 19.36 -15.15 32.29
C LYS A 52 18.90 -13.78 31.77
N CYS A 53 19.79 -12.78 31.82
CA CYS A 53 19.52 -11.45 31.29
C CYS A 53 19.17 -11.48 29.80
N HIS A 54 19.91 -12.27 29.01
CA HIS A 54 19.61 -12.43 27.59
C HIS A 54 18.22 -13.06 27.37
N ASN A 55 17.88 -14.10 28.13
CA ASN A 55 16.57 -14.75 28.02
C ASN A 55 15.41 -13.81 28.41
N GLU A 56 15.60 -12.99 29.44
CA GLU A 56 14.65 -11.92 29.81
C GLU A 56 14.50 -10.90 28.67
N GLN A 57 15.61 -10.46 28.07
CA GLN A 57 15.59 -9.52 26.95
C GLN A 57 14.89 -10.12 25.71
N VAL A 58 15.13 -11.38 25.39
CA VAL A 58 14.41 -12.10 24.30
C VAL A 58 12.92 -12.17 24.61
N THR A 59 12.55 -12.39 25.87
CA THR A 59 11.14 -12.40 26.29
C THR A 59 10.49 -11.04 26.07
N VAL A 60 11.15 -9.95 26.46
CA VAL A 60 10.68 -8.58 26.21
C VAL A 60 10.53 -8.32 24.71
N HIS A 61 11.52 -8.69 23.89
CA HIS A 61 11.47 -8.53 22.44
C HIS A 61 10.33 -9.31 21.79
N LYS A 62 10.02 -10.51 22.29
CA LYS A 62 8.86 -11.28 21.82
C LYS A 62 7.55 -10.59 22.16
N LEU A 63 7.42 -10.04 23.37
CA LEU A 63 6.22 -9.32 23.78
C LEU A 63 6.01 -8.04 22.96
N THR A 64 7.08 -7.27 22.70
CA THR A 64 6.99 -6.08 21.85
C THR A 64 6.63 -6.43 20.41
N LEU A 65 7.22 -7.49 19.85
CA LEU A 65 6.88 -7.97 18.51
C LEU A 65 5.41 -8.42 18.41
N ASN A 66 4.90 -9.12 19.42
CA ASN A 66 3.49 -9.49 19.50
C ASN A 66 2.57 -8.26 19.56
N SER A 67 2.92 -7.25 20.36
CA SER A 67 2.16 -6.00 20.43
C SER A 67 2.15 -5.25 19.10
N ILE A 68 3.28 -5.23 18.39
CA ILE A 68 3.36 -4.63 17.05
C ILE A 68 2.48 -5.40 16.06
N ALA A 69 2.49 -6.74 16.10
CA ALA A 69 1.66 -7.58 15.24
C ALA A 69 0.15 -7.37 15.50
N GLU A 70 -0.23 -7.21 16.77
CA GLU A 70 -1.61 -6.89 17.14
C GLU A 70 -2.03 -5.51 16.61
N ARG A 71 -1.17 -4.49 16.78
CA ARG A 71 -1.41 -3.15 16.22
C ARG A 71 -1.52 -3.15 14.70
N LEU A 72 -0.69 -3.95 14.02
CA LEU A 72 -0.76 -4.11 12.57
C LEU A 72 -2.08 -4.77 12.14
N SER A 73 -2.53 -5.78 12.88
CA SER A 73 -3.81 -6.44 12.63
C SER A 73 -5.00 -5.50 12.87
N GLU A 74 -4.94 -4.67 13.91
CA GLU A 74 -5.94 -3.64 14.16
C GLU A 74 -5.97 -2.58 13.06
N LEU A 75 -4.79 -2.14 12.61
CA LEU A 75 -4.65 -1.20 11.49
C LEU A 75 -5.22 -1.78 10.19
N ALA A 76 -4.96 -3.06 9.89
CA ALA A 76 -5.54 -3.75 8.75
C ALA A 76 -7.08 -3.78 8.81
N ARG A 77 -7.66 -4.09 9.98
CA ARG A 77 -9.12 -4.03 10.19
C ARG A 77 -9.67 -2.62 9.98
N LYS A 78 -8.97 -1.59 10.48
CA LYS A 78 -9.34 -0.18 10.29
C LYS A 78 -9.30 0.20 8.81
N LYS A 79 -8.28 -0.23 8.06
CA LYS A 79 -8.16 -0.01 6.61
C LYS A 79 -9.39 -0.58 5.88
N THR A 80 -9.73 -1.84 6.09
CA THR A 80 -10.90 -2.47 5.46
C THR A 80 -12.20 -1.75 5.80
N ARG A 81 -12.36 -1.28 7.05
CA ARG A 81 -13.53 -0.49 7.45
C ARG A 81 -13.61 0.86 6.73
N VAL A 82 -12.47 1.53 6.53
CA VAL A 82 -12.40 2.79 5.78
C VAL A 82 -12.71 2.56 4.31
N GLU A 83 -12.16 1.51 3.70
CA GLU A 83 -12.44 1.13 2.31
C GLU A 83 -13.93 0.88 2.08
N SER A 84 -14.59 0.11 2.96
CA SER A 84 -16.05 -0.12 2.86
C SER A 84 -16.86 1.16 3.06
N LYS A 85 -16.43 2.07 3.94
CA LYS A 85 -17.09 3.38 4.09
C LYS A 85 -16.89 4.26 2.85
N LEU A 86 -15.71 4.22 2.25
CA LEU A 86 -15.41 4.96 1.04
C LEU A 86 -16.31 4.51 -0.11
N GLU A 87 -16.47 3.20 -0.28
CA GLU A 87 -17.41 2.61 -1.25
C GLU A 87 -18.85 3.10 -1.00
N GLN A 88 -19.33 3.03 0.25
CA GLN A 88 -20.66 3.55 0.62
C GLN A 88 -20.83 5.04 0.33
N TYR A 89 -19.78 5.85 0.54
CA TYR A 89 -19.83 7.27 0.24
C TYR A 89 -19.83 7.56 -1.27
N THR A 90 -19.08 6.79 -2.05
CA THR A 90 -19.11 6.86 -3.52
C THR A 90 -20.52 6.52 -4.04
N ASP A 91 -21.12 5.42 -3.58
CA ASP A 91 -22.48 5.03 -3.96
C ASP A 91 -23.50 6.12 -3.58
N LYS A 92 -23.36 6.70 -2.39
CA LYS A 92 -24.25 7.78 -1.94
C LYS A 92 -24.05 9.05 -2.77
N MET A 93 -22.82 9.36 -3.18
CA MET A 93 -22.53 10.49 -4.06
C MET A 93 -23.22 10.30 -5.41
N ASP A 94 -23.15 9.11 -5.99
CA ASP A 94 -23.80 8.80 -7.27
C ASP A 94 -25.32 8.91 -7.16
N GLN A 95 -25.91 8.38 -6.08
CA GLN A 95 -27.34 8.51 -5.80
C GLN A 95 -27.78 9.96 -5.63
N LEU A 96 -27.02 10.76 -4.88
CA LEU A 96 -27.33 12.18 -4.67
C LEU A 96 -27.18 12.97 -5.96
N THR A 97 -26.14 12.71 -6.74
CA THR A 97 -25.90 13.33 -8.05
C THR A 97 -27.07 13.05 -8.98
N HIS A 98 -27.51 11.79 -9.08
CA HIS A 98 -28.69 11.44 -9.86
C HIS A 98 -29.94 12.17 -9.35
N ARG A 99 -30.18 12.21 -8.04
CA ARG A 99 -31.34 12.90 -7.45
C ARG A 99 -31.33 14.39 -7.76
N ILE A 100 -30.17 15.04 -7.65
CA ILE A 100 -30.00 16.46 -7.97
C ILE A 100 -30.33 16.70 -9.43
N VAL A 101 -29.76 15.91 -10.36
CA VAL A 101 -30.06 16.02 -11.79
C VAL A 101 -31.56 15.85 -12.05
N LYS A 102 -32.22 14.87 -11.41
CA LYS A 102 -33.67 14.65 -11.56
C LYS A 102 -34.50 15.85 -11.08
N VAL A 103 -34.13 16.44 -9.94
CA VAL A 103 -34.81 17.63 -9.41
C VAL A 103 -34.59 18.83 -10.32
N LEU A 104 -33.37 19.06 -10.79
CA LEU A 104 -33.04 20.14 -11.72
C LEU A 104 -33.82 20.01 -13.03
N VAL A 105 -33.87 18.81 -13.61
CA VAL A 105 -34.67 18.55 -14.82
C VAL A 105 -36.15 18.84 -14.54
N GLY A 106 -36.70 18.37 -13.42
CA GLY A 106 -38.09 18.65 -13.05
C GLY A 106 -38.38 20.15 -12.91
N GLN A 107 -37.50 20.90 -12.24
CA GLN A 107 -37.63 22.35 -12.12
C GLN A 107 -37.56 23.05 -13.48
N MET A 108 -36.62 22.64 -14.33
CA MET A 108 -36.43 23.22 -15.65
C MET A 108 -37.61 22.96 -16.57
N VAL A 109 -38.22 21.76 -16.51
CA VAL A 109 -39.46 21.45 -17.25
C VAL A 109 -40.63 22.31 -16.79
N ILE A 110 -40.78 22.53 -15.47
CA ILE A 110 -41.85 23.38 -14.92
C ILE A 110 -41.65 24.85 -15.34
N LEU A 111 -40.43 25.36 -15.21
CA LEU A 111 -40.09 26.73 -15.56
C LEU A 111 -40.23 27.00 -17.06
N ASN A 112 -39.84 26.03 -17.89
CA ASN A 112 -39.87 26.15 -19.34
C ASN A 112 -41.17 25.64 -19.98
N ALA A 113 -42.18 25.31 -19.18
CA ALA A 113 -43.47 24.87 -19.68
C ALA A 113 -44.14 25.96 -20.54
N GLY A 114 -44.40 25.66 -21.81
CA GLY A 114 -45.01 26.60 -22.75
C GLY A 114 -44.05 27.56 -23.43
N MET A 115 -42.75 27.49 -23.14
CA MET A 115 -41.71 28.18 -23.92
C MET A 115 -41.22 27.28 -25.07
N ALA A 116 -40.82 27.90 -26.18
CA ALA A 116 -40.15 27.19 -27.26
C ALA A 116 -38.75 26.73 -26.82
N LEU A 117 -38.30 25.59 -27.33
CA LEU A 117 -36.96 25.06 -27.09
C LEU A 117 -35.90 26.07 -27.55
N ARG A 118 -34.93 26.33 -26.67
CA ARG A 118 -33.78 27.18 -26.98
C ARG A 118 -32.78 26.41 -27.86
N PRO A 119 -31.97 27.10 -28.68
CA PRO A 119 -30.99 26.43 -29.54
C PRO A 119 -29.98 25.60 -28.74
N GLU A 120 -29.61 26.02 -27.54
CA GLU A 120 -28.74 25.24 -26.65
C GLU A 120 -29.41 23.93 -26.20
N GLU A 121 -30.72 23.95 -25.91
CA GLU A 121 -31.47 22.75 -25.52
C GLU A 121 -31.61 21.76 -26.68
N GLU A 122 -31.80 22.24 -27.91
CA GLU A 122 -31.86 21.39 -29.10
C GLU A 122 -30.51 20.67 -29.33
N THR A 123 -29.38 21.34 -29.08
CA THR A 123 -28.07 20.68 -29.16
C THR A 123 -27.90 19.54 -28.16
N ILE A 124 -28.32 19.75 -26.90
CA ILE A 124 -28.26 18.72 -25.85
C ILE A 124 -29.21 17.57 -26.19
N LYS A 125 -30.42 17.87 -26.67
CA LYS A 125 -31.38 16.86 -27.12
C LYS A 125 -30.80 16.00 -28.24
N ASN A 126 -30.19 16.60 -29.26
CA ASN A 126 -29.55 15.86 -30.35
C ASN A 126 -28.43 14.94 -29.84
N GLN A 127 -27.61 15.41 -28.89
CA GLN A 127 -26.58 14.56 -28.26
C GLN A 127 -27.19 13.39 -27.47
N LEU A 128 -28.27 13.63 -26.73
CA LEU A 128 -28.98 12.59 -25.98
C LEU A 128 -29.66 11.57 -26.90
N GLU A 129 -30.23 11.99 -28.03
CA GLU A 129 -30.82 11.10 -29.03
C GLU A 129 -29.76 10.20 -29.67
N ILE A 130 -28.58 10.74 -29.99
CA ILE A 130 -27.45 9.94 -30.48
C ILE A 130 -27.06 8.88 -29.44
N LEU A 131 -26.86 9.29 -28.18
CA LEU A 131 -26.50 8.37 -27.09
C LEU A 131 -27.59 7.32 -26.85
N TYR A 132 -28.85 7.70 -26.88
CA TYR A 132 -29.98 6.80 -26.70
C TYR A 132 -30.04 5.76 -27.82
N ASN A 133 -29.87 6.19 -29.07
CA ASN A 133 -29.86 5.30 -30.22
C ASN A 133 -28.65 4.36 -30.20
N ASP A 134 -27.49 4.84 -29.76
CA ASP A 134 -26.30 4.02 -29.58
C ASP A 134 -26.54 2.93 -28.52
N ILE A 135 -27.06 3.29 -27.34
CA ILE A 135 -27.32 2.33 -26.24
C ILE A 135 -28.39 1.31 -26.63
N ASN A 136 -29.48 1.75 -27.27
CA ASN A 136 -30.59 0.88 -27.65
C ASN A 136 -30.34 0.12 -28.95
N SER A 137 -29.23 0.36 -29.65
CA SER A 137 -28.86 -0.40 -30.84
C SER A 137 -28.61 -1.86 -30.45
N PRO A 138 -29.49 -2.81 -30.86
CA PRO A 138 -29.47 -4.17 -30.35
C PRO A 138 -28.17 -4.92 -30.73
N LEU A 139 -27.54 -4.55 -31.85
CA LEU A 139 -26.33 -5.21 -32.33
C LEU A 139 -25.02 -4.67 -31.73
N ARG A 140 -24.99 -3.45 -31.16
CA ARG A 140 -23.73 -2.83 -30.71
C ARG A 140 -23.38 -3.17 -29.26
N PHE A 141 -24.20 -2.75 -28.31
CA PHE A 141 -23.91 -2.95 -26.89
C PHE A 141 -24.51 -4.25 -26.35
N GLN A 142 -25.81 -4.50 -26.59
CA GLN A 142 -26.47 -5.70 -26.09
C GLN A 142 -25.90 -6.97 -26.74
N GLY A 143 -25.72 -6.99 -28.07
CA GLY A 143 -25.06 -8.09 -28.77
C GLY A 143 -23.68 -8.42 -28.21
N LYS A 144 -22.80 -7.41 -28.06
CA LYS A 144 -21.45 -7.60 -27.53
C LYS A 144 -21.44 -8.02 -26.05
N LEU A 145 -22.37 -7.52 -25.23
CA LEU A 145 -22.52 -7.98 -23.84
C LEU A 145 -22.93 -9.44 -23.78
N THR A 146 -23.88 -9.86 -24.63
CA THR A 146 -24.28 -11.26 -24.69
C THR A 146 -23.15 -12.15 -25.18
N GLU A 147 -22.37 -11.71 -26.16
CA GLU A 147 -21.18 -12.41 -26.66
C GLU A 147 -20.10 -12.56 -25.58
N ILE A 148 -19.77 -11.48 -24.86
CA ILE A 148 -18.80 -11.57 -23.75
C ILE A 148 -19.34 -12.50 -22.65
N ALA A 149 -20.63 -12.42 -22.32
CA ALA A 149 -21.23 -13.28 -21.32
C ALA A 149 -21.20 -14.76 -21.72
N THR A 150 -21.43 -15.10 -23.01
CA THR A 150 -21.32 -16.47 -23.50
C THR A 150 -19.87 -16.94 -23.52
N LEU A 151 -18.92 -16.11 -23.95
CA LEU A 151 -17.48 -16.43 -23.93
C LEU A 151 -16.97 -16.70 -22.51
N VAL A 152 -17.35 -15.88 -21.53
CA VAL A 152 -16.98 -16.08 -20.12
C VAL A 152 -17.55 -17.39 -19.58
N ARG A 153 -18.81 -17.71 -19.90
CA ARG A 153 -19.43 -18.98 -19.50
C ARG A 153 -18.72 -20.18 -20.12
N LEU A 154 -18.40 -20.12 -21.41
CA LEU A 154 -17.69 -21.18 -22.12
C LEU A 154 -16.31 -21.42 -21.51
N LYS A 155 -15.52 -20.34 -21.32
CA LYS A 155 -14.19 -20.41 -20.72
C LYS A 155 -14.22 -20.97 -19.29
N ASN A 156 -15.21 -20.60 -18.48
CA ASN A 156 -15.36 -21.15 -17.13
C ASN A 156 -15.72 -22.65 -17.16
N SER A 157 -16.48 -23.09 -18.16
CA SER A 157 -16.76 -24.52 -18.38
C SER A 157 -15.50 -25.30 -18.78
N GLU A 158 -14.69 -24.75 -19.68
CA GLU A 158 -13.40 -25.33 -20.10
C GLU A 158 -12.41 -25.46 -18.93
N LEU A 159 -12.28 -24.41 -18.11
CA LEU A 159 -11.44 -24.42 -16.91
C LEU A 159 -11.88 -25.48 -15.87
N SER A 160 -13.18 -25.79 -15.83
CA SER A 160 -13.72 -26.81 -14.93
C SER A 160 -13.38 -28.24 -15.39
N GLU A 161 -13.23 -28.46 -16.69
CA GLU A 161 -12.81 -29.74 -17.28
C GLU A 161 -11.29 -29.97 -17.09
N ASP A 162 -10.47 -28.91 -17.23
CA ASP A 162 -9.00 -28.94 -17.07
C ASP A 162 -8.54 -29.07 -15.60
N SER A 163 -9.40 -28.77 -14.62
CA SER A 163 -9.09 -28.85 -13.18
C SER A 163 -8.84 -30.28 -12.67
N LYS A 164 -8.98 -31.32 -13.51
CA LYS A 164 -8.56 -32.70 -13.20
C LYS A 164 -7.08 -32.95 -13.47
N GLY A 165 -6.39 -32.07 -14.19
CA GLY A 165 -4.94 -32.07 -14.32
C GLY A 165 -4.32 -31.35 -13.12
N ASN A 166 -3.79 -32.11 -12.16
CA ASN A 166 -2.98 -31.57 -11.07
C ASN A 166 -1.71 -30.91 -11.65
N SER A 167 -1.82 -29.65 -12.08
CA SER A 167 -0.67 -28.80 -12.36
C SER A 167 -0.03 -28.46 -11.01
N GLY A 168 0.86 -29.34 -10.55
CA GLY A 168 1.60 -29.20 -9.32
C GLY A 168 2.49 -27.96 -9.41
N CYS A 169 1.97 -26.82 -8.98
CA CYS A 169 2.78 -25.63 -8.77
C CYS A 169 3.84 -25.97 -7.70
N ILE A 170 5.11 -25.98 -8.10
CA ILE A 170 6.22 -26.21 -7.17
C ILE A 170 6.27 -24.99 -6.23
N PRO A 171 6.00 -25.16 -4.92
CA PRO A 171 5.83 -24.03 -3.99
C PRO A 171 7.04 -23.08 -3.92
N GLN A 172 8.25 -23.59 -4.18
CA GLN A 172 9.47 -22.79 -4.19
C GLN A 172 9.53 -21.81 -5.38
N VAL A 173 9.15 -22.27 -6.58
CA VAL A 173 9.11 -21.42 -7.78
C VAL A 173 8.02 -20.35 -7.62
N ALA A 174 6.91 -20.68 -6.96
CA ALA A 174 5.86 -19.71 -6.66
C ALA A 174 6.36 -18.58 -5.73
N GLU A 175 7.17 -18.88 -4.72
CA GLU A 175 7.71 -17.87 -3.81
C GLU A 175 8.77 -16.99 -4.51
N GLU A 176 9.59 -17.56 -5.39
CA GLU A 176 10.54 -16.80 -6.21
C GLU A 176 9.82 -15.85 -7.18
N ILE A 177 8.76 -16.33 -7.86
CA ILE A 177 7.91 -15.51 -8.72
C ILE A 177 7.25 -14.40 -7.91
N LYS A 178 6.73 -14.70 -6.72
CA LYS A 178 6.11 -13.71 -5.84
C LYS A 178 7.09 -12.61 -5.46
N ARG A 179 8.31 -12.95 -5.02
CA ARG A 179 9.35 -11.95 -4.71
C ARG A 179 9.72 -11.10 -5.92
N PHE A 180 9.83 -11.71 -7.09
CA PHE A 180 10.09 -10.97 -8.33
C PHE A 180 8.95 -9.99 -8.64
N LEU A 181 7.68 -10.43 -8.51
CA LEU A 181 6.52 -9.57 -8.72
C LEU A 181 6.44 -8.44 -7.69
N GLU A 182 6.76 -8.67 -6.42
CA GLU A 182 6.84 -7.63 -5.38
C GLU A 182 7.91 -6.59 -5.72
N LEU A 183 9.07 -7.02 -6.22
CA LEU A 183 10.12 -6.11 -6.69
C LEU A 183 9.65 -5.27 -7.88
N GLN A 184 9.00 -5.90 -8.87
CA GLN A 184 8.45 -5.19 -10.03
C GLN A 184 7.37 -4.19 -9.62
N GLN A 185 6.47 -4.56 -8.70
CA GLN A 185 5.44 -3.67 -8.18
C GLN A 185 6.04 -2.44 -7.48
N THR A 186 7.10 -2.64 -6.70
CA THR A 186 7.81 -1.56 -6.03
C THR A 186 8.46 -0.62 -7.05
N MET A 187 9.14 -1.17 -8.05
CA MET A 187 9.77 -0.39 -9.13
C MET A 187 8.75 0.43 -9.92
N ILE A 188 7.61 -0.18 -10.28
CA ILE A 188 6.53 0.50 -11.00
C ILE A 188 5.93 1.62 -10.14
N SER A 189 5.78 1.41 -8.82
CA SER A 189 5.25 2.42 -7.91
C SER A 189 6.18 3.63 -7.79
N GLU A 190 7.49 3.39 -7.77
CA GLU A 190 8.49 4.46 -7.76
C GLU A 190 8.46 5.25 -9.08
N MET A 191 8.47 4.53 -10.21
CA MET A 191 8.36 5.15 -11.53
C MET A 191 7.07 5.97 -11.67
N GLN A 192 5.94 5.46 -11.15
CA GLN A 192 4.68 6.20 -11.14
C GLN A 192 4.77 7.49 -10.30
N THR A 193 5.54 7.49 -9.22
CA THR A 193 5.74 8.67 -8.37
C THR A 193 6.55 9.72 -9.12
N VAL A 194 7.67 9.34 -9.73
CA VAL A 194 8.49 10.24 -10.56
C VAL A 194 7.69 10.83 -11.70
N VAL A 195 6.92 10.01 -12.44
CA VAL A 195 6.08 10.50 -13.55
C VAL A 195 5.01 11.48 -13.07
N LYS A 196 4.42 11.27 -11.89
CA LYS A 196 3.47 12.22 -11.30
C LYS A 196 4.14 13.53 -10.90
N GLU A 197 5.34 13.48 -10.31
CA GLU A 197 6.12 14.66 -9.97
C GLU A 197 6.50 15.45 -11.23
N ASP A 198 6.97 14.78 -12.27
CA ASP A 198 7.28 15.38 -13.56
C ASP A 198 6.05 16.02 -14.20
N PHE A 199 4.89 15.34 -14.16
CA PHE A 199 3.64 15.90 -14.69
C PHE A 199 3.19 17.14 -13.91
N ASN A 200 3.34 17.13 -12.58
CA ASN A 200 3.04 18.29 -11.75
C ASN A 200 4.00 19.46 -12.03
N ALA A 201 5.29 19.19 -12.21
CA ALA A 201 6.29 20.19 -12.57
C ALA A 201 6.00 20.80 -13.95
N ILE A 202 5.63 19.99 -14.93
CA ILE A 202 5.24 20.45 -16.27
C ILE A 202 3.98 21.32 -16.19
N ASN A 203 2.98 20.93 -15.40
CA ASN A 203 1.77 21.75 -15.22
C ASN A 203 2.09 23.08 -14.55
N LEU A 204 2.97 23.09 -13.55
CA LEU A 204 3.43 24.31 -12.90
C LEU A 204 4.16 25.24 -13.88
N MET A 205 5.04 24.68 -14.73
CA MET A 205 5.71 25.44 -15.80
C MET A 205 4.72 25.99 -16.82
N LYS A 206 3.71 25.21 -17.20
CA LYS A 206 2.66 25.65 -18.12
C LYS A 206 1.83 26.79 -17.54
N GLU A 207 1.55 26.74 -16.25
CA GLU A 207 0.80 27.79 -15.55
C GLU A 207 1.63 29.07 -15.37
N SER A 208 2.90 28.95 -15.01
CA SER A 208 3.79 30.11 -14.93
C SER A 208 3.99 30.79 -16.29
N LEU A 209 4.09 30.03 -17.38
CA LEU A 209 4.15 30.58 -18.74
C LEU A 209 2.86 31.30 -19.17
N LYS A 210 1.69 30.89 -18.68
CA LYS A 210 0.43 31.62 -18.92
C LYS A 210 0.37 32.95 -18.17
N ASN A 211 0.97 33.02 -16.98
CA ASN A 211 0.95 34.22 -16.13
C ASN A 211 2.01 35.26 -16.52
N VAL A 212 2.96 34.93 -17.40
CA VAL A 212 4.01 35.83 -17.91
C VAL A 212 3.55 36.58 -19.19
N ARG A 213 2.32 36.37 -19.66
CA ARG A 213 1.72 37.05 -20.81
C ARG A 213 0.54 37.91 -20.40
#